data_AF-A0A1G7F1K3-F1
#
_entry.id   AF-A0A1G7F1K3-F1
#
_cell.length_a   1.000
_cell.length_b   1.000
_cell.length_c   1.000
_cell.angle_alpha   90.00
_cell.angle_beta   90.00
_cell.angle_gamma   90.00
#
_symmetry.space_group_name_H-M   'P 1'
#
loop_
_entity.id
_entity.type
_entity.pdbx_description
1 polymer ?
#
loop_
_entity_poly.entity_id
_entity_poly.type
_entity_poly.pdbx_seq_one_letter_code
_entity_poly.pdbx_strand_id
1 'polypeptide(L)'
;MRFVGNRALLGAAAMIIVGIVLSMLASDYVSGRGEAEGLTTSRWWWEIVLNSQILCAAFIWFTHIEKVKASTGWRALFSALQLLSGLVAVLVPVWIALAGILLDWFKTGPSMQELNATFYVCLAVWGLSWLAMWTVECIGRRRFVLPSFLAMGRWYYILIGISPMVLAVLLTIVETMRGGNQHYVYAPFLFYLQGAVPYLMASQRPPRNSAEEL
;
A
#
# COMPACT_ATOMS: atom_id res chain seq x y z
N MET A 1 -15.36 8.82 19.29
CA MET A 1 -15.04 7.38 19.08
C MET A 1 -15.51 6.78 17.75
N ARG A 2 -16.73 7.06 17.22
CA ARG A 2 -17.12 6.64 15.84
C ARG A 2 -16.25 7.20 14.71
N PHE A 3 -15.64 8.38 14.91
CA PHE A 3 -14.83 9.07 13.91
C PHE A 3 -13.53 8.34 13.52
N VAL A 4 -12.86 7.65 14.46
CA VAL A 4 -11.58 6.95 14.18
C VAL A 4 -11.82 5.71 13.32
N GLY A 5 -12.87 4.94 13.62
CA GLY A 5 -13.30 3.80 12.80
C GLY A 5 -13.70 4.22 11.38
N ASN A 6 -14.38 5.36 11.25
CA ASN A 6 -14.73 5.91 9.94
C ASN A 6 -13.50 6.39 9.15
N ARG A 7 -12.51 7.03 9.78
CA ARG A 7 -11.26 7.45 9.11
C ARG A 7 -10.44 6.26 8.63
N ALA A 8 -10.31 5.21 9.44
CA ALA A 8 -9.62 3.99 9.05
C ALA A 8 -10.35 3.27 7.91
N LEU A 9 -11.68 3.19 7.95
CA LEU A 9 -12.47 2.62 6.86
C LEU A 9 -12.31 3.41 5.55
N LEU A 10 -12.33 4.75 5.62
CA LEU A 10 -12.11 5.61 4.44
C LEU A 10 -10.68 5.46 3.88
N GLY A 11 -9.67 5.34 4.74
CA GLY A 11 -8.30 5.04 4.33
C GLY A 11 -8.19 3.69 3.62
N ALA A 12 -8.83 2.65 4.16
CA ALA A 12 -8.88 1.34 3.52
C ALA A 12 -9.60 1.38 2.16
N ALA A 13 -10.74 2.05 2.08
CA ALA A 13 -11.50 2.20 0.85
C ALA A 13 -10.68 2.96 -0.22
N ALA A 14 -10.00 4.04 0.17
CA ALA A 14 -9.12 4.80 -0.71
C ALA A 14 -7.99 3.93 -1.27
N MET A 15 -7.33 3.13 -0.42
CA MET A 15 -6.29 2.19 -0.86
C MET A 15 -6.84 1.17 -1.88
N ILE A 16 -8.00 0.57 -1.61
CA ILE A 16 -8.62 -0.41 -2.52
C ILE A 16 -8.93 0.23 -3.87
N ILE A 17 -9.55 1.42 -3.87
CA ILE A 17 -9.87 2.15 -5.11
C ILE A 17 -8.60 2.42 -5.91
N VAL A 18 -7.57 2.94 -5.25
CA VAL A 18 -6.26 3.18 -5.86
C VAL A 18 -5.69 1.91 -6.47
N GLY A 19 -5.71 0.79 -5.74
CA GLY A 19 -5.25 -0.50 -6.23
C GLY A 19 -5.97 -0.94 -7.50
N ILE A 20 -7.30 -0.78 -7.55
CA ILE A 20 -8.12 -1.07 -8.73
C ILE A 20 -7.71 -0.18 -9.91
N VAL A 21 -7.60 1.14 -9.70
CA VAL A 21 -7.24 2.08 -10.78
C VAL A 21 -5.87 1.75 -11.37
N LEU A 22 -4.89 1.42 -10.53
CA LEU A 22 -3.54 1.04 -11.01
C LEU A 22 -3.53 -0.30 -11.74
N SER A 23 -4.32 -1.26 -11.27
CA SER A 23 -4.50 -2.53 -11.97
C SER A 23 -5.17 -2.36 -13.32
N MET A 24 -6.15 -1.46 -13.46
CA MET A 24 -6.74 -1.12 -14.76
C MET A 24 -5.70 -0.49 -15.70
N LEU A 25 -4.85 0.40 -15.20
CA LEU A 25 -3.76 1.01 -15.98
C LEU A 25 -2.74 -0.03 -16.45
N ALA A 26 -2.34 -0.93 -15.55
CA ALA A 26 -1.43 -2.01 -15.90
C ALA A 26 -2.07 -2.99 -16.88
N SER A 27 -3.38 -3.24 -16.78
CA SER A 27 -4.14 -4.03 -17.76
C SER A 27 -4.07 -3.39 -19.13
N ASP A 28 -4.44 -2.11 -19.25
CA ASP A 28 -4.45 -1.34 -20.50
C ASP A 28 -3.08 -1.42 -21.19
N TYR A 29 -2.01 -1.21 -20.42
CA TYR A 29 -0.63 -1.32 -20.88
C TYR A 29 -0.25 -2.73 -21.36
N VAL A 30 -0.54 -3.76 -20.56
CA VAL A 30 -0.17 -5.16 -20.86
C VAL A 30 -1.01 -5.73 -22.00
N SER A 31 -2.26 -5.29 -22.17
CA SER A 31 -3.10 -5.67 -23.32
C SER A 31 -2.71 -4.93 -24.60
N GLY A 32 -2.23 -3.69 -24.49
CA GLY A 32 -1.84 -2.85 -25.63
C GLY A 32 -0.42 -3.10 -26.19
N ARG A 33 0.41 -3.88 -25.49
CA ARG A 33 1.79 -4.31 -25.85
C ARG A 33 2.52 -3.47 -26.93
N GLY A 34 2.72 -2.18 -26.67
CA GLY A 34 3.74 -1.37 -27.37
C GLY A 34 3.26 -0.05 -27.97
N GLU A 35 1.97 0.10 -28.24
CA GLU A 35 1.40 1.40 -28.59
C GLU A 35 0.69 1.95 -27.36
N ALA A 36 1.22 3.04 -26.80
CA ALA A 36 0.62 3.75 -25.67
C ALA A 36 -0.61 4.54 -26.13
N GLU A 37 -1.57 3.88 -26.75
CA GLU A 37 -2.82 4.49 -27.20
C GLU A 37 -3.91 4.20 -26.16
N GLY A 38 -4.28 5.23 -25.37
CA GLY A 38 -5.41 5.13 -24.45
C GLY A 38 -5.22 5.84 -23.10
N LEU A 39 -5.60 5.15 -22.02
CA LEU A 39 -5.70 5.71 -20.67
C LEU A 39 -4.32 6.04 -20.08
N THR A 40 -3.28 5.29 -20.46
CA THR A 40 -1.91 5.45 -19.95
C THR A 40 -1.23 6.75 -20.39
N THR A 41 -1.62 7.34 -21.52
CA THR A 41 -1.14 8.65 -22.00
C THR A 41 -2.12 9.79 -21.71
N SER A 42 -3.34 9.46 -21.28
CA SER A 42 -4.36 10.45 -20.94
C SER A 42 -4.02 11.21 -19.65
N ARG A 43 -3.84 12.52 -19.78
CA ARG A 43 -3.63 13.44 -18.64
C ARG A 43 -4.70 13.31 -17.56
N TRP A 44 -5.97 13.23 -17.96
CA TRP A 44 -7.10 13.11 -17.03
C TRP A 44 -7.00 11.89 -16.12
N TRP A 45 -6.47 10.78 -16.65
CA TRP A 45 -6.33 9.56 -15.89
C TRP A 45 -5.26 9.68 -14.80
N TRP A 46 -4.13 10.30 -15.12
CA TRP A 46 -3.08 10.58 -14.15
C TRP A 46 -3.49 11.59 -13.09
N GLU A 47 -4.33 12.57 -13.45
CA GLU A 47 -4.95 13.46 -12.48
C GLU A 47 -5.84 12.69 -11.50
N ILE A 48 -6.64 11.72 -11.96
CA ILE A 48 -7.46 10.85 -11.09
C ILE A 48 -6.57 10.03 -10.15
N VAL A 49 -5.50 9.40 -10.68
CA VAL A 49 -4.54 8.62 -9.88
C VAL A 49 -3.93 9.52 -8.80
N LEU A 50 -3.38 10.68 -9.17
CA LEU A 50 -2.73 11.61 -8.24
C LEU A 50 -3.69 12.12 -7.17
N ASN A 51 -4.92 12.52 -7.53
CA ASN A 51 -5.93 12.95 -6.57
C ASN A 51 -6.30 11.83 -5.59
N SER A 52 -6.43 10.60 -6.09
CA SER A 52 -6.70 9.43 -5.25
C SER A 52 -5.53 9.13 -4.29
N GLN A 53 -4.28 9.33 -4.73
CA GLN A 53 -3.10 9.20 -3.87
C GLN A 53 -3.05 10.27 -2.78
N ILE A 54 -3.32 11.53 -3.13
CA ILE A 54 -3.36 12.64 -2.16
C ILE A 54 -4.41 12.35 -1.09
N LEU A 55 -5.59 11.90 -1.51
CA LEU A 55 -6.67 11.53 -0.59
C LEU A 55 -6.27 10.35 0.31
N CYS A 56 -5.65 9.32 -0.26
CA CYS A 56 -5.17 8.17 0.50
C CYS A 56 -4.08 8.56 1.52
N ALA A 57 -3.10 9.37 1.11
CA ALA A 57 -2.06 9.91 1.97
C ALA A 57 -2.65 10.77 3.10
N ALA A 58 -3.65 11.60 2.81
CA ALA A 58 -4.35 12.39 3.80
C ALA A 58 -5.07 11.52 4.84
N PHE A 59 -5.76 10.45 4.44
CA PHE A 59 -6.41 9.54 5.39
C PHE A 59 -5.41 8.78 6.27
N ILE A 60 -4.30 8.34 5.70
CA ILE A 60 -3.20 7.71 6.47
C ILE A 60 -2.64 8.71 7.47
N TRP A 61 -2.38 9.93 7.02
CA TRP A 61 -1.90 11.02 7.87
C TRP A 61 -2.84 11.25 9.04
N PHE A 62 -4.14 11.47 8.79
CA PHE A 62 -5.13 11.69 9.85
C PHE A 62 -5.32 10.48 10.78
N THR A 63 -5.01 9.27 10.32
CA THR A 63 -5.08 8.06 11.14
C THR A 63 -3.91 7.96 12.13
N HIS A 64 -2.72 8.45 11.76
CA HIS A 64 -1.52 8.29 12.58
C HIS A 64 -1.04 9.57 13.28
N ILE A 65 -1.41 10.76 12.79
CA ILE A 65 -0.91 12.04 13.33
C ILE A 65 -1.28 12.26 14.80
N GLU A 66 -2.47 11.81 15.22
CA GLU A 66 -2.90 11.89 16.62
C GLU A 66 -2.02 11.00 17.52
N LYS A 67 -1.63 9.81 17.06
CA LYS A 67 -0.70 8.92 17.79
C LYS A 67 0.68 9.52 17.91
N VAL A 68 1.17 10.17 16.86
CA VAL A 68 2.46 10.87 16.87
C VAL A 68 2.45 12.00 17.91
N LYS A 69 1.38 12.82 17.90
CA LYS A 69 1.23 13.95 18.85
C LYS A 69 1.07 13.51 20.30
N ALA A 70 0.39 12.39 20.55
CA ALA A 70 0.16 11.86 21.90
C ALA A 70 1.37 11.11 22.48
N SER A 71 2.36 10.76 21.65
CA SER A 71 3.53 10.00 22.07
C SER A 71 4.66 10.91 22.55
N THR A 72 5.44 10.46 23.53
CA THR A 72 6.64 11.17 24.03
C THR A 72 7.90 10.31 23.95
N GLY A 73 9.06 10.97 23.86
CA GLY A 73 10.38 10.32 23.80
C GLY A 73 10.52 9.35 22.62
N TRP A 74 11.12 8.19 22.87
CA TRP A 74 11.35 7.16 21.84
C TRP A 74 10.06 6.65 21.17
N ARG A 75 8.92 6.66 21.87
CA ARG A 75 7.63 6.24 21.29
C ARG A 75 7.12 7.21 20.21
N ALA A 76 7.46 8.49 20.33
CA ALA A 76 7.14 9.49 19.31
C ALA A 76 7.92 9.23 18.01
N LEU A 77 9.21 8.91 18.13
CA LEU A 77 10.05 8.54 16.99
C LEU A 77 9.48 7.32 16.26
N PHE A 78 9.10 6.27 16.98
CA PHE A 78 8.51 5.07 16.38
C PHE A 78 7.17 5.34 15.71
N SER A 79 6.29 6.13 16.33
CA SER A 79 5.02 6.52 15.72
C SER A 79 5.22 7.34 14.44
N ALA A 80 6.23 8.23 14.44
CA ALA A 80 6.59 9.03 13.27
C ALA A 80 7.15 8.16 12.14
N LEU A 81 8.01 7.17 12.46
CA LEU A 81 8.52 6.21 11.48
C LEU A 81 7.39 5.38 10.87
N GLN A 82 6.42 4.92 11.67
CA GLN A 82 5.25 4.20 11.14
C GLN A 82 4.42 5.06 10.18
N LEU A 83 4.19 6.34 10.52
CA LEU A 83 3.53 7.29 9.63
C LEU A 83 4.32 7.46 8.32
N LEU A 84 5.64 7.68 8.41
CA LEU A 84 6.50 7.86 7.24
C LEU A 84 6.51 6.62 6.34
N SER A 85 6.66 5.42 6.89
CA SER A 85 6.59 4.18 6.12
C SER A 85 5.24 4.00 5.44
N GLY A 86 4.14 4.42 6.08
CA GLY A 86 2.80 4.36 5.50
C GLY A 86 2.60 5.30 4.33
N LEU A 87 3.13 6.52 4.46
CA LEU A 87 3.14 7.50 3.38
C LEU A 87 4.02 7.03 2.22
N VAL A 88 5.22 6.52 2.49
CA VAL A 88 6.14 6.02 1.45
C VAL A 88 5.48 4.90 0.65
N ALA A 89 4.88 3.92 1.34
CA ALA A 89 4.20 2.81 0.68
C ALA A 89 3.07 3.32 -0.24
N VAL A 90 2.16 4.15 0.28
CA VAL A 90 1.03 4.63 -0.52
C VAL A 90 1.44 5.57 -1.63
N LEU A 91 2.52 6.33 -1.48
CA LEU A 91 2.97 7.25 -2.54
C LEU A 91 3.70 6.53 -3.68
N VAL A 92 3.93 5.21 -3.65
CA VAL A 92 4.60 4.44 -4.71
C VAL A 92 4.18 4.85 -6.14
N PRO A 93 2.89 5.04 -6.47
CA PRO A 93 2.48 5.43 -7.82
C PRO A 93 2.84 6.86 -8.21
N VAL A 94 3.01 7.76 -7.23
CA VAL A 94 3.58 9.08 -7.49
C VAL A 94 5.04 8.93 -7.94
N TRP A 95 5.80 8.03 -7.32
CA TRP A 95 7.17 7.73 -7.74
C TRP A 95 7.21 7.12 -9.15
N ILE A 96 6.27 6.22 -9.48
CA ILE A 96 6.14 5.67 -10.83
C ILE A 96 5.81 6.78 -11.84
N ALA A 97 4.90 7.70 -11.51
CA ALA A 97 4.57 8.82 -12.37
C ALA A 97 5.78 9.74 -12.61
N LEU A 98 6.53 10.07 -11.55
CA LEU A 98 7.76 10.87 -11.65
C LEU A 98 8.83 10.17 -12.48
N ALA A 99 9.04 8.86 -12.28
CA ALA A 99 9.94 8.06 -13.11
C ALA A 99 9.49 8.06 -14.58
N GLY A 100 8.19 7.92 -14.83
CA GLY A 100 7.62 7.99 -16.17
C GLY A 100 7.81 9.35 -16.85
N ILE A 101 7.79 10.45 -16.10
CA ILE A 101 8.11 11.78 -16.62
C ILE A 101 9.59 11.88 -16.98
N LEU A 102 10.47 11.44 -16.06
CA LEU A 102 11.92 11.50 -16.24
C LEU A 102 12.42 10.65 -17.41
N LEU A 103 11.72 9.55 -17.71
CA LEU A 103 12.09 8.59 -18.73
C LEU A 103 11.19 8.68 -19.99
N ASP A 104 10.40 9.75 -20.12
CA ASP A 104 9.50 10.00 -21.26
C ASP A 104 8.52 8.85 -21.57
N TRP A 105 8.19 8.01 -20.58
CA TRP A 105 7.29 6.86 -20.74
C TRP A 105 5.87 7.25 -21.20
N PHE A 106 5.48 8.50 -20.99
CA PHE A 106 4.20 9.03 -21.49
C PHE A 106 4.16 9.22 -23.01
N LYS A 107 5.33 9.25 -23.66
CA LYS A 107 5.44 9.39 -25.13
C LYS A 107 5.78 8.07 -25.80
N THR A 108 6.71 7.32 -25.20
CA THR A 108 7.28 6.11 -25.83
C THR A 108 6.88 4.81 -25.15
N GLY A 109 6.24 4.89 -23.98
CA GLY A 109 6.06 3.73 -23.10
C GLY A 109 7.37 3.26 -22.44
N PRO A 110 7.30 2.54 -21.30
CA PRO A 110 8.46 1.86 -20.72
C PRO A 110 8.83 0.59 -21.49
N SER A 111 10.11 0.34 -21.73
CA SER A 111 10.57 -0.97 -22.18
C SER A 111 10.21 -2.06 -21.13
N MET A 112 10.14 -3.33 -21.56
CA MET A 112 9.89 -4.44 -20.63
C MET A 112 10.95 -4.53 -19.52
N GLN A 113 12.20 -4.15 -19.80
CA GLN A 113 13.25 -4.13 -18.77
C GLN A 113 12.97 -3.06 -17.71
N GLU A 114 12.59 -1.85 -18.13
CA GLU A 114 12.23 -0.75 -17.23
C GLU A 114 11.00 -1.10 -16.40
N LEU A 115 9.98 -1.70 -17.01
CA LEU A 115 8.77 -2.15 -16.34
C LEU A 115 9.09 -3.23 -15.28
N ASN A 116 9.95 -4.19 -15.60
CA ASN A 116 10.44 -5.20 -14.65
C ASN A 116 11.16 -4.56 -13.48
N ALA A 117 12.12 -3.67 -13.76
CA ALA A 117 12.88 -2.98 -12.74
C ALA A 117 11.96 -2.17 -11.81
N THR A 118 11.02 -1.43 -12.38
CA THR A 118 10.04 -0.63 -11.64
C THR A 118 9.17 -1.51 -10.77
N PHE A 119 8.68 -2.64 -11.30
CA PHE A 119 7.89 -3.60 -10.56
C PHE A 119 8.66 -4.15 -9.35
N TYR A 120 9.90 -4.60 -9.53
CA TYR A 120 10.72 -5.12 -8.43
C TYR A 120 11.08 -4.06 -7.40
N VAL A 121 11.36 -2.83 -7.84
CA VAL A 121 11.58 -1.69 -6.92
C VAL A 121 10.32 -1.41 -6.11
N CYS A 122 9.15 -1.39 -6.75
CA CYS A 122 7.88 -1.18 -6.04
C CYS A 122 7.61 -2.29 -5.03
N LEU A 123 7.83 -3.55 -5.40
CA LEU A 123 7.69 -4.71 -4.52
C LEU A 123 8.66 -4.62 -3.33
N ALA A 124 9.92 -4.25 -3.58
CA ALA A 124 10.93 -4.07 -2.55
C ALA A 124 10.57 -2.91 -1.61
N VAL A 125 10.22 -1.74 -2.14
CA VAL A 125 9.80 -0.57 -1.33
C VAL A 125 8.57 -0.91 -0.50
N TRP A 126 7.58 -1.59 -1.07
CA TRP A 126 6.37 -1.99 -0.35
C TRP A 126 6.69 -3.00 0.76
N GLY A 127 7.45 -4.05 0.44
CA GLY A 127 7.87 -5.07 1.40
C GLY A 127 8.74 -4.51 2.53
N LEU A 128 9.71 -3.64 2.20
CA LEU A 128 10.57 -2.98 3.18
C LEU A 128 9.79 -2.00 4.06
N SER A 129 8.85 -1.23 3.50
CA SER A 129 8.00 -0.34 4.27
C SER A 129 7.14 -1.12 5.27
N TRP A 130 6.63 -2.28 4.85
CA TRP A 130 5.86 -3.17 5.71
C TRP A 130 6.71 -3.81 6.82
N LEU A 131 7.88 -4.32 6.47
CA LEU A 131 8.86 -4.86 7.43
C LEU A 131 9.31 -3.77 8.42
N ALA A 132 9.52 -2.55 7.97
CA ALA A 132 9.89 -1.42 8.81
C ALA A 132 8.77 -1.10 9.81
N MET A 133 7.51 -1.01 9.38
CA MET A 133 6.37 -0.82 10.29
C MET A 133 6.30 -1.90 11.36
N TRP A 134 6.48 -3.16 10.96
CA TRP A 134 6.43 -4.29 11.87
C TRP A 134 7.60 -4.30 12.87
N THR A 135 8.82 -4.06 12.38
CA THR A 135 10.03 -3.99 13.20
C THR A 135 9.91 -2.86 14.22
N VAL A 136 9.41 -1.69 13.80
CA VAL A 136 9.15 -0.56 14.68
C VAL A 136 8.13 -0.90 15.77
N GLU A 137 7.07 -1.64 15.44
CA GLU A 137 6.08 -2.07 16.44
C GLU A 137 6.68 -3.05 17.48
N CYS A 138 7.50 -4.00 17.03
CA CYS A 138 8.22 -4.93 17.90
C CYS A 138 9.19 -4.21 18.85
N ILE A 139 10.01 -3.30 18.32
CA ILE A 139 10.98 -2.55 19.13
C ILE A 139 10.26 -1.64 20.13
N GLY A 140 9.23 -0.91 19.70
CA GLY A 140 8.49 0.03 20.54
C GLY A 140 7.83 -0.61 21.77
N ARG A 141 7.43 -1.89 21.66
CA ARG A 141 6.85 -2.67 22.76
C ARG A 141 7.86 -3.55 23.50
N ARG A 142 9.15 -3.51 23.13
CA ARG A 142 10.24 -4.34 23.68
C ARG A 142 9.91 -5.84 23.76
N ARG A 143 9.04 -6.32 22.89
CA ARG A 143 8.59 -7.70 22.81
C ARG A 143 8.34 -8.00 21.35
N PHE A 144 8.53 -9.26 20.97
CA PHE A 144 8.09 -9.71 19.66
C PHE A 144 6.57 -9.58 19.60
N VAL A 145 6.11 -8.58 18.89
CA VAL A 145 4.69 -8.30 18.71
C VAL A 145 4.37 -8.94 17.39
N LEU A 146 3.71 -10.09 17.48
CA LEU A 146 3.05 -10.61 16.29
C LEU A 146 2.16 -9.48 15.75
N PRO A 147 2.25 -9.16 14.45
CA PRO A 147 1.41 -8.16 13.81
C PRO A 147 -0.02 -8.31 14.31
N SER A 148 -0.74 -7.21 14.48
CA SER A 148 -2.01 -7.28 15.22
C SER A 148 -3.08 -8.22 14.62
N PHE A 149 -2.91 -8.69 13.38
CA PHE A 149 -3.67 -9.78 12.75
C PHE A 149 -3.31 -11.19 13.27
N LEU A 150 -2.07 -11.40 13.70
CA LEU A 150 -1.56 -12.62 14.34
C LEU A 150 -1.80 -12.63 15.86
N ALA A 151 -1.86 -11.48 16.51
CA ALA A 151 -2.08 -11.38 17.96
C ALA A 151 -3.54 -11.64 18.40
N MET A 152 -4.51 -11.71 17.48
CA MET A 152 -5.93 -11.89 17.79
C MET A 152 -6.38 -13.34 18.02
N GLY A 153 -5.45 -14.32 18.03
CA GLY A 153 -5.77 -15.73 18.32
C GLY A 153 -6.71 -16.41 17.32
N ARG A 154 -7.00 -15.74 16.20
CA ARG A 154 -8.00 -16.13 15.21
C ARG A 154 -7.31 -16.30 13.86
N TRP A 155 -6.97 -17.56 13.56
CA TRP A 155 -6.22 -18.00 12.38
C TRP A 155 -6.74 -17.44 11.04
N TYR A 156 -8.04 -17.15 10.94
CA TYR A 156 -8.63 -16.57 9.74
C TYR A 156 -8.20 -15.11 9.48
N TYR A 157 -7.91 -14.32 10.50
CA TYR A 157 -7.37 -12.96 10.33
C TYR A 157 -5.89 -12.98 9.92
N ILE A 158 -5.15 -14.02 10.30
CA ILE A 158 -3.77 -14.26 9.87
C ILE A 158 -3.71 -14.52 8.37
N LEU A 159 -4.63 -15.39 7.91
CA LEU A 159 -4.79 -15.65 6.49
C LEU A 159 -5.12 -14.35 5.75
N ILE A 160 -6.10 -13.56 6.21
CA ILE A 160 -6.47 -12.29 5.55
C ILE A 160 -5.32 -11.25 5.59
N GLY A 161 -4.51 -11.22 6.64
CA GLY A 161 -3.43 -10.24 6.83
C GLY A 161 -2.13 -10.54 6.09
N ILE A 162 -1.87 -11.79 5.71
CA ILE A 162 -0.69 -12.18 4.94
C ILE A 162 -1.09 -12.57 3.51
N SER A 163 -2.35 -12.96 3.29
CA SER A 163 -2.78 -13.54 2.00
C SER A 163 -2.58 -12.62 0.82
N PRO A 164 -2.86 -11.29 0.85
CA PRO A 164 -2.73 -10.48 -0.35
C PRO A 164 -1.28 -10.44 -0.86
N MET A 165 -0.30 -10.29 0.04
CA MET A 165 1.12 -10.26 -0.34
C MET A 165 1.67 -11.64 -0.72
N VAL A 166 1.33 -12.69 0.02
CA VAL A 166 1.75 -14.06 -0.32
C VAL A 166 1.11 -14.51 -1.63
N LEU A 167 -0.17 -14.18 -1.85
CA LEU A 167 -0.85 -14.43 -3.11
C LEU A 167 -0.19 -13.65 -4.25
N ALA A 168 0.16 -12.38 -4.05
CA ALA A 168 0.86 -11.59 -5.06
C ALA A 168 2.19 -12.24 -5.46
N VAL A 169 3.00 -12.66 -4.48
CA VAL A 169 4.29 -13.32 -4.73
C VAL A 169 4.09 -14.67 -5.42
N LEU A 170 3.20 -15.52 -4.92
CA LEU A 170 2.95 -16.84 -5.50
C LEU A 170 2.43 -16.75 -6.93
N LEU A 171 1.44 -15.89 -7.17
CA LEU A 171 0.91 -15.69 -8.52
C LEU A 171 2.00 -15.14 -9.44
N THR A 172 2.81 -14.18 -8.97
CA THR A 172 3.94 -13.64 -9.75
C THR A 172 4.94 -14.73 -10.13
N ILE A 173 5.29 -15.62 -9.20
CA ILE A 173 6.22 -16.74 -9.48
C ILE A 173 5.60 -17.67 -10.53
N VAL A 174 4.35 -18.09 -10.34
CA VAL A 174 3.65 -18.99 -11.28
C VAL A 174 3.54 -18.38 -12.67
N GLU A 175 3.18 -17.10 -12.76
CA GLU A 175 3.02 -16.39 -14.02
C GLU A 175 4.36 -16.19 -14.73
N THR A 176 5.41 -15.83 -13.98
CA THR A 176 6.77 -15.71 -14.51
C THR A 176 7.27 -17.05 -15.04
N MET A 177 7.01 -18.16 -14.33
CA MET A 177 7.36 -19.51 -14.79
C MET A 177 6.63 -19.91 -16.08
N ARG A 178 5.45 -19.33 -16.33
CA ARG A 178 4.66 -19.54 -17.57
C ARG A 178 5.08 -18.60 -18.70
N GLY A 179 6.00 -17.66 -18.46
CA GLY A 179 6.34 -16.59 -19.40
C GLY A 179 5.22 -15.57 -19.60
N GLY A 180 4.29 -15.49 -18.65
CA GLY A 180 3.18 -14.55 -18.67
C GLY A 180 3.55 -13.19 -18.08
N ASN A 181 2.67 -12.20 -18.31
CA ASN A 181 2.82 -10.82 -17.86
C ASN A 181 1.62 -10.35 -17.02
N GLN A 182 0.71 -11.24 -16.63
CA GLN A 182 -0.48 -10.84 -15.88
C GLN A 182 -0.17 -10.35 -14.47
N HIS A 183 1.02 -10.65 -13.94
CA HIS A 183 1.45 -10.16 -12.63
C HIS A 183 1.57 -8.66 -12.52
N TYR A 184 1.85 -7.95 -13.62
CA TYR A 184 1.80 -6.49 -13.61
C TYR A 184 0.37 -5.97 -13.40
N VAL A 185 -0.64 -6.73 -13.83
CA VAL A 185 -2.05 -6.33 -13.77
C VAL A 185 -2.61 -6.47 -12.36
N TYR A 186 -2.48 -7.63 -11.72
CA TYR A 186 -3.12 -7.85 -10.40
C TYR A 186 -2.29 -7.39 -9.20
N ALA A 187 -0.96 -7.24 -9.34
CA ALA A 187 -0.10 -6.94 -8.20
C ALA A 187 -0.35 -5.57 -7.56
N PRO A 188 -0.62 -4.46 -8.29
CA PRO A 188 -0.97 -3.18 -7.68
C PRO A 188 -2.17 -3.30 -6.74
N PHE A 189 -3.24 -3.94 -7.19
CA PHE A 189 -4.41 -4.23 -6.35
C PHE A 189 -4.04 -5.02 -5.10
N LEU A 190 -3.26 -6.10 -5.23
CA LEU A 190 -2.89 -6.94 -4.08
C LEU A 190 -1.99 -6.21 -3.07
N PHE A 191 -1.08 -5.35 -3.51
CA PHE A 191 -0.26 -4.53 -2.63
C PHE A 191 -1.11 -3.53 -1.85
N TYR A 192 -1.98 -2.80 -2.54
CA TYR A 192 -2.88 -1.85 -1.88
C TYR A 192 -3.90 -2.54 -0.97
N LEU A 193 -4.37 -3.74 -1.34
CA LEU A 193 -5.20 -4.57 -0.49
C LEU A 193 -4.45 -4.97 0.78
N GLN A 194 -3.20 -5.42 0.67
CA GLN A 194 -2.32 -5.69 1.81
C GLN A 194 -2.21 -4.45 2.72
N GLY A 195 -2.00 -3.27 2.13
CA GLY A 195 -1.92 -2.01 2.86
C GLY A 195 -3.24 -1.62 3.54
N ALA A 196 -4.38 -2.01 2.99
CA ALA A 196 -5.71 -1.71 3.53
C ALA A 196 -6.09 -2.59 4.73
N VAL A 197 -5.57 -3.82 4.82
CA VAL A 197 -5.94 -4.78 5.88
C VAL A 197 -5.80 -4.20 7.31
N PRO A 198 -4.70 -3.53 7.70
CA PRO A 198 -4.55 -2.96 9.03
C PRO A 198 -5.61 -1.90 9.36
N TYR A 199 -6.05 -1.15 8.36
CA TYR A 199 -7.08 -0.11 8.50
C TYR A 199 -8.48 -0.73 8.59
N LEU A 200 -8.77 -1.77 7.80
CA LEU A 200 -9.99 -2.57 7.93
C LEU A 200 -10.08 -3.26 9.29
N MET A 201 -8.96 -3.75 9.81
CA MET A 201 -8.92 -4.33 11.15
C MET A 201 -9.08 -3.28 12.24
N ALA A 202 -8.46 -2.10 12.07
CA ALA A 202 -8.61 -0.99 13.02
C ALA A 202 -10.05 -0.47 13.07
N SER A 203 -10.78 -0.45 11.95
CA SER A 203 -12.18 -0.02 11.92
C SER A 203 -13.13 -1.01 12.62
N GLN A 204 -12.76 -2.29 12.70
CA GLN A 204 -13.54 -3.34 13.37
C GLN A 204 -13.26 -3.47 14.88
N ARG A 205 -12.24 -2.77 15.41
CA ARG A 205 -11.93 -2.86 16.85
C ARG A 205 -12.98 -2.11 17.68
N PRO A 206 -13.49 -2.71 18.77
CA PRO A 206 -14.32 -1.98 19.71
C PRO A 206 -13.51 -0.81 20.29
N PRO A 207 -14.17 0.33 20.59
CA PRO A 207 -13.49 1.48 21.18
C PRO A 207 -12.83 1.04 22.48
N ARG A 208 -11.50 1.20 22.56
CA ARG A 208 -10.75 0.90 23.76
C ARG A 208 -11.13 1.93 24.82
N ASN A 209 -11.59 1.50 25.98
CA ASN A 209 -11.91 2.40 27.08
C ASN A 209 -10.67 3.21 27.43
N SER A 210 -10.81 4.53 27.46
CA SER A 210 -9.79 5.52 27.82
C SER A 210 -9.24 5.40 29.25
N ALA A 211 -9.64 4.37 29.99
CA ALA A 211 -9.15 4.06 31.34
C ALA A 211 -7.85 3.22 31.35
N GLU A 212 -7.43 2.63 30.22
CA GLU A 212 -6.16 1.90 30.11
C GLU A 212 -4.98 2.77 29.63
N GLU A 213 -5.19 4.06 29.36
CA GLU A 213 -4.16 4.99 28.84
C GLU A 213 -3.62 5.98 29.90
N LEU A 214 -3.91 5.76 31.20
CA LEU A 214 -3.24 6.44 32.31
C LEU A 214 -2.27 5.48 33.01
#